data_AF-A0A938KWE8-F1
#
_entry.id   AF-A0A938KWE8-F1
#
_cell.length_a   1.000
_cell.length_b   1.000
_cell.length_c   1.000
_cell.angle_alpha   90.00
_cell.angle_beta   90.00
_cell.angle_gamma   90.00
#
_symmetry.space_group_name_H-M   'P 1'
#
loop_
_entity.id
_entity.type
_entity.pdbx_description
1 polymer ?
#
loop_
_entity_poly.entity_id
_entity_poly.type
_entity_poly.pdbx_seq_one_letter_code
_entity_poly.pdbx_strand_id
1 'polypeptide(L)'
;MVKPQIITGDNGKPAYAVIPWSVWERVRPFAEGVSDEALYDAAMARKAEAFPAEVVNAILDGANPIKAFREHRGMTQATLAKAAGIGTVYLSQIETGRRVGSLETLRALAKALRVGLEMVAPAP
;
A
#
# COMPACT_ATOMS: atom_id res chain seq x y z
N MET A 1 12.54 33.70 -14.66
CA MET A 1 12.85 32.32 -15.08
C MET A 1 14.30 32.32 -15.55
N VAL A 2 15.19 31.53 -14.95
CA VAL A 2 16.61 31.51 -15.33
C VAL A 2 16.76 30.67 -16.58
N LYS A 3 17.37 31.22 -17.64
CA LYS A 3 17.63 30.49 -18.88
C LYS A 3 18.92 29.67 -18.72
N PRO A 4 18.87 28.33 -18.79
CA PRO A 4 20.08 27.52 -18.70
C PRO A 4 20.94 27.71 -19.97
N GLN A 5 22.25 27.65 -19.80
CA GLN A 5 23.15 27.53 -20.95
C GLN A 5 23.16 26.07 -21.40
N ILE A 6 22.90 25.82 -22.68
CA ILE A 6 22.89 24.48 -23.24
C ILE A 6 24.17 24.26 -24.04
N ILE A 7 24.86 23.15 -23.75
CA ILE A 7 26.00 22.66 -24.52
C ILE A 7 25.50 21.50 -25.36
N THR A 8 25.65 21.62 -26.68
CA THR A 8 25.17 20.64 -27.67
C THR A 8 26.31 19.69 -28.04
N GLY A 9 26.02 18.39 -28.16
CA GLY A 9 26.99 17.40 -28.65
C GLY A 9 27.09 17.36 -30.18
N ASP A 10 28.01 16.56 -30.69
CA ASP A 10 28.32 16.44 -32.13
C ASP A 10 27.14 15.97 -32.99
N ASN A 11 26.12 15.37 -32.36
CA ASN A 11 24.86 14.95 -32.98
C ASN A 11 23.80 16.07 -33.07
N GLY A 12 24.14 17.31 -32.70
CA GLY A 12 23.23 18.45 -32.69
C GLY A 12 22.18 18.42 -31.57
N LYS A 13 22.25 17.48 -30.62
CA LYS A 13 21.33 17.38 -29.48
C LYS A 13 21.96 17.97 -28.20
N PRO A 14 21.15 18.56 -27.30
CA PRO A 14 21.63 18.99 -25.97
C PRO A 14 22.35 17.84 -25.26
N ALA A 15 23.61 18.07 -24.88
CA ALA A 15 24.43 17.13 -24.13
C ALA A 15 24.51 17.53 -22.65
N TYR A 16 24.61 18.83 -22.36
CA TYR A 16 24.66 19.34 -20.98
C TYR A 16 23.87 20.64 -20.84
N ALA A 17 23.40 20.92 -19.62
CA ALA A 17 22.84 22.19 -19.22
C ALA A 17 23.63 22.76 -18.03
N VAL A 18 24.17 23.96 -18.17
CA VAL A 18 24.83 24.70 -17.09
C VAL A 18 23.81 25.65 -16.46
N ILE A 19 23.65 25.52 -15.15
CA ILE A 19 22.73 26.33 -14.35
C ILE A 19 23.51 27.07 -13.26
N PRO A 20 23.06 28.25 -12.82
CA PRO A 20 23.66 28.91 -11.67
C PRO A 20 23.62 28.04 -10.42
N TRP A 21 24.62 28.21 -9.55
CA TRP A 21 24.74 27.44 -8.30
C TRP A 21 23.48 27.51 -7.44
N SER A 22 22.87 28.69 -7.31
CA SER A 22 21.62 28.87 -6.56
C SER A 22 20.43 28.09 -7.14
N VAL A 23 20.42 27.84 -8.45
CA VAL A 23 19.41 26.98 -9.09
C VAL A 23 19.72 25.52 -8.79
N TRP A 24 20.99 25.09 -8.89
CA TRP A 24 21.43 23.75 -8.52
C TRP A 24 21.08 23.41 -7.07
N GLU A 25 21.37 24.30 -6.13
CA GLU A 25 21.06 24.11 -4.71
C GLU A 25 19.57 23.85 -4.44
N ARG A 26 18.70 24.52 -5.20
CA ARG A 26 17.25 24.35 -5.10
C ARG A 26 16.75 23.04 -5.72
N VAL A 27 17.38 22.56 -6.80
CA VAL A 27 16.89 21.37 -7.52
C VAL A 27 17.57 20.07 -7.11
N ARG A 28 18.80 20.12 -6.57
CA ARG A 28 19.58 18.96 -6.15
C ARG A 28 18.81 17.99 -5.23
N PRO A 29 18.08 18.44 -4.19
CA PRO A 29 17.31 17.52 -3.33
C PRO A 29 16.23 16.74 -4.09
N PHE A 30 15.76 17.26 -5.22
CA PHE A 30 14.75 16.61 -6.07
C PHE A 30 15.39 15.78 -7.19
N ALA A 31 16.58 16.19 -7.66
CA ALA A 31 17.31 15.51 -8.72
C ALA A 31 17.96 14.21 -8.25
N GLU A 32 18.35 14.14 -6.98
CA GLU A 32 18.95 12.93 -6.38
C GLU A 32 17.88 11.89 -5.99
N GLY A 33 16.59 12.25 -6.04
CA GLY A 33 15.52 11.42 -5.49
C GLY A 33 15.68 11.20 -3.98
N VAL A 34 14.65 10.67 -3.33
CA VAL A 34 14.91 9.95 -2.08
C VAL A 34 15.50 8.62 -2.53
N SER A 35 16.71 8.29 -2.12
CA SER A 35 17.31 7.02 -2.51
C SER A 35 16.43 5.86 -2.06
N ASP A 36 16.49 4.73 -2.76
CA ASP A 36 15.72 3.54 -2.39
C ASP A 36 16.04 3.11 -0.95
N GLU A 37 17.28 3.32 -0.50
CA GLU A 37 17.70 3.10 0.88
C GLU A 37 17.02 4.07 1.86
N ALA A 38 16.95 5.35 1.54
CA ALA A 38 16.27 6.34 2.38
C ALA A 38 14.74 6.14 2.41
N LEU A 39 14.14 5.66 1.32
CA LEU A 39 12.73 5.24 1.27
C LEU A 39 12.50 4.00 2.14
N TYR A 40 13.39 3.01 2.04
CA TYR A 40 13.35 1.80 2.84
C TYR A 40 13.50 2.11 4.34
N ASP A 41 14.49 2.93 4.71
CA ASP A 41 14.72 3.35 6.09
C ASP A 41 13.51 4.11 6.65
N ALA A 42 12.92 5.01 5.87
CA ALA A 42 11.71 5.73 6.28
C ALA A 42 10.50 4.79 6.45
N ALA A 43 10.35 3.79 5.58
CA ALA A 43 9.29 2.77 5.68
C ALA A 43 9.49 1.88 6.92
N MET A 44 10.72 1.41 7.16
CA MET A 44 11.08 0.60 8.33
C MET A 44 10.94 1.38 9.63
N ALA A 45 11.34 2.66 9.65
CA ALA A 45 11.17 3.54 10.81
C ALA A 45 9.70 3.77 11.16
N ARG A 46 8.81 3.79 10.15
CA ARG A 46 7.36 3.90 10.35
C ARG A 46 6.77 2.71 11.12
N LYS A 47 7.47 1.57 11.19
CA LYS A 47 6.98 0.29 11.77
C LYS A 47 5.57 -0.06 11.26
N ALA A 48 5.25 0.35 10.04
CA ALA A 48 3.96 0.05 9.45
C ALA A 48 3.89 -1.46 9.20
N GLU A 49 2.73 -2.05 9.45
CA GLU A 49 2.50 -3.44 9.10
C GLU A 49 2.64 -3.58 7.57
N ALA A 50 3.60 -4.40 7.13
CA ALA A 50 3.83 -4.67 5.72
C ALA A 50 3.09 -5.95 5.30
N PHE A 51 2.36 -5.87 4.19
CA PHE A 51 1.62 -7.00 3.64
C PHE A 51 2.22 -7.44 2.30
N PRO A 52 2.12 -8.73 1.96
CA PRO A 52 2.52 -9.21 0.64
C PRO A 52 1.75 -8.51 -0.47
N ALA A 53 2.44 -8.24 -1.59
CA ALA A 53 1.90 -7.48 -2.71
C ALA A 53 0.62 -8.10 -3.27
N GLU A 54 0.49 -9.43 -3.19
CA GLU A 54 -0.68 -10.17 -3.66
C GLU A 54 -1.97 -9.77 -2.92
N VAL A 55 -1.87 -9.51 -1.60
CA VAL A 55 -3.02 -9.06 -0.80
C VAL A 55 -3.41 -7.65 -1.19
N VAL A 56 -2.41 -6.77 -1.32
CA VAL A 56 -2.63 -5.36 -1.68
C VAL A 56 -3.26 -5.27 -3.07
N ASN A 57 -2.71 -6.00 -4.04
CA ASN A 57 -3.22 -6.03 -5.42
C ASN A 57 -4.66 -6.56 -5.47
N ALA A 58 -4.97 -7.65 -4.76
CA ALA A 58 -6.34 -8.16 -4.72
C ALA A 58 -7.33 -7.12 -4.18
N ILE A 59 -6.96 -6.36 -3.15
CA ILE A 59 -7.79 -5.28 -2.60
C ILE A 59 -7.96 -4.14 -3.61
N LEU A 60 -6.88 -3.75 -4.29
CA LEU A 60 -6.92 -2.73 -5.35
C LEU A 60 -7.79 -3.16 -6.54
N ASP A 61 -7.82 -4.45 -6.84
CA ASP A 61 -8.69 -5.06 -7.86
C ASP A 61 -10.15 -5.23 -7.39
N GLY A 62 -10.48 -4.76 -6.18
CA GLY A 62 -11.84 -4.72 -5.64
C GLY A 62 -12.23 -5.93 -4.79
N ALA A 63 -11.30 -6.82 -4.43
CA ALA A 63 -11.59 -7.87 -3.47
C ALA A 63 -11.86 -7.28 -2.08
N ASN A 64 -12.82 -7.87 -1.36
CA ASN A 64 -13.04 -7.51 0.03
C ASN A 64 -11.77 -7.82 0.88
N PRO A 65 -11.29 -6.90 1.73
CA PRO A 65 -10.07 -7.11 2.52
C PRO A 65 -10.08 -8.39 3.35
N ILE A 66 -11.22 -8.73 3.98
CA ILE A 66 -11.37 -9.96 4.78
C ILE A 66 -11.13 -11.20 3.91
N LYS A 67 -11.65 -11.20 2.68
CA LYS A 67 -11.44 -12.28 1.71
C LYS A 67 -9.97 -12.37 1.29
N ALA A 68 -9.35 -11.24 0.93
CA ALA A 68 -7.96 -11.19 0.50
C ALA A 68 -7.00 -11.75 1.58
N PHE A 69 -7.17 -11.30 2.82
CA PHE A 69 -6.38 -11.83 3.95
C PHE A 69 -6.67 -13.30 4.24
N ARG A 70 -7.93 -13.73 4.16
CA ARG A 70 -8.31 -15.13 4.38
C ARG A 70 -7.61 -16.06 3.37
N GLU A 71 -7.65 -15.70 2.09
CA GLU A 71 -7.07 -16.49 1.01
C GLU A 71 -5.55 -16.53 1.10
N HIS A 72 -4.91 -15.39 1.42
CA HIS A 72 -3.49 -15.33 1.69
C HIS A 72 -3.05 -16.23 2.86
N ARG A 73 -3.88 -16.34 3.90
CA ARG A 73 -3.66 -17.24 5.05
C ARG A 73 -4.00 -18.71 4.76
N GLY A 74 -4.44 -19.06 3.55
CA GLY A 74 -4.87 -20.41 3.18
C GLY A 74 -6.11 -20.90 3.93
N MET A 75 -6.93 -19.98 4.44
CA MET A 75 -8.10 -20.34 5.25
C MET A 75 -9.35 -20.52 4.38
N THR A 76 -10.15 -21.54 4.68
CA THR A 76 -11.52 -21.64 4.12
C THR A 76 -12.46 -20.67 4.85
N GLN A 77 -13.59 -20.33 4.24
CA GLN A 77 -14.63 -19.54 4.92
C GLN A 77 -15.09 -20.21 6.21
N ALA A 78 -15.27 -21.54 6.22
CA ALA A 78 -15.67 -22.27 7.40
C ALA A 78 -14.62 -22.18 8.53
N THR A 79 -13.33 -22.24 8.18
CA THR A 79 -12.23 -22.11 9.14
C THR A 79 -12.20 -20.72 9.78
N LEU A 80 -12.32 -19.66 8.97
CA LEU A 80 -12.33 -18.29 9.48
C LEU A 80 -13.59 -17.99 10.30
N ALA A 81 -14.76 -18.40 9.80
CA ALA A 81 -16.02 -18.20 10.50
C ALA A 81 -16.01 -18.87 11.89
N LYS A 82 -15.50 -20.11 11.98
CA LYS A 82 -15.29 -20.81 13.24
C LYS A 82 -14.32 -20.07 14.16
N ALA A 83 -13.19 -19.58 13.63
CA ALA A 83 -12.22 -18.83 14.41
C ALA A 83 -12.76 -17.49 14.95
N ALA A 84 -13.65 -16.85 14.20
CA ALA A 84 -14.30 -15.59 14.58
C ALA A 84 -15.62 -15.78 15.36
N GLY A 85 -16.08 -17.01 15.57
CA GLY A 85 -17.32 -17.30 16.30
C GLY A 85 -18.60 -16.91 15.56
N ILE A 86 -18.58 -16.87 14.22
CA ILE A 86 -19.72 -16.48 13.39
C ILE A 86 -20.15 -17.61 12.43
N GLY A 87 -21.34 -17.47 11.84
CA GLY A 87 -21.81 -18.40 10.82
C GLY A 87 -21.10 -18.21 9.48
N THR A 88 -20.78 -19.31 8.78
CA THR A 88 -20.13 -19.28 7.45
C THR A 88 -20.92 -18.48 6.42
N VAL A 89 -22.25 -18.59 6.43
CA VAL A 89 -23.13 -17.80 5.54
C VAL A 89 -23.00 -16.30 5.83
N TYR A 90 -22.88 -15.92 7.10
CA TYR A 90 -22.70 -14.53 7.49
C TYR A 90 -21.34 -13.99 7.04
N LEU A 91 -20.27 -14.77 7.19
CA LEU A 91 -18.96 -14.43 6.64
C LEU A 91 -19.02 -14.24 5.11
N SER A 92 -19.70 -15.14 4.38
CA SER A 92 -19.84 -15.00 2.93
C SER A 92 -20.58 -13.72 2.53
N GLN A 93 -21.58 -13.28 3.30
CA GLN A 93 -22.27 -12.01 3.05
C GLN A 93 -21.35 -10.81 3.29
N ILE A 94 -20.43 -10.92 4.26
CA ILE A 94 -19.43 -9.89 4.52
C ILE A 94 -18.41 -9.82 3.37
N GLU A 95 -17.86 -10.97 2.97
CA GLU A 95 -16.87 -11.04 1.87
C GLU A 95 -17.42 -10.60 0.51
N THR A 96 -18.74 -10.66 0.32
CA THR A 96 -19.43 -10.19 -0.90
C THR A 96 -19.96 -8.76 -0.79
N GLY A 97 -19.74 -8.08 0.34
CA GLY A 97 -20.20 -6.71 0.57
C GLY A 97 -21.71 -6.56 0.81
N ARG A 98 -22.47 -7.68 0.89
CA ARG A 98 -23.91 -7.65 1.22
C ARG A 98 -24.17 -7.22 2.66
N ARG A 99 -23.19 -7.39 3.54
CA ARG A 99 -23.21 -6.93 4.93
C ARG A 99 -21.82 -6.40 5.31
N VAL A 100 -21.76 -5.44 6.22
CA VAL A 100 -20.48 -4.93 6.73
C VAL A 100 -19.98 -5.74 7.94
N GLY A 101 -20.91 -6.22 8.78
CA GLY A 101 -20.56 -6.81 10.08
C GLY A 101 -20.65 -5.77 11.20
N SER A 102 -20.91 -6.22 12.43
CA SER A 102 -20.80 -5.36 13.60
C SER A 102 -19.33 -5.08 13.93
N LEU A 103 -19.05 -4.01 14.69
CA LEU A 103 -17.70 -3.73 15.18
C LEU A 103 -17.10 -4.91 15.96
N GLU A 104 -17.91 -5.62 16.74
CA GLU A 104 -17.50 -6.83 17.46
C GLU A 104 -17.11 -7.96 16.48
N THR A 105 -17.91 -8.18 15.43
CA THR A 105 -17.61 -9.15 14.38
C THR A 105 -16.30 -8.80 13.66
N LEU A 106 -16.12 -7.54 13.28
CA LEU A 106 -14.91 -7.08 12.61
C LEU A 106 -13.67 -7.24 13.49
N ARG A 107 -13.77 -6.99 14.80
CA ARG A 107 -12.68 -7.27 15.75
C ARG A 107 -12.35 -8.75 15.84
N ALA A 108 -13.36 -9.62 15.89
CA ALA A 108 -13.16 -11.07 15.91
C ALA A 108 -12.47 -11.57 14.62
N LEU A 109 -12.88 -11.04 13.47
CA LEU A 109 -12.27 -11.35 12.17
C LEU A 109 -10.83 -10.83 12.06
N ALA A 110 -10.58 -9.58 12.45
CA ALA A 110 -9.23 -9.00 12.49
C ALA A 110 -8.28 -9.85 13.36
N LYS A 111 -8.74 -10.24 14.56
CA LYS A 111 -7.99 -11.12 15.47
C LYS A 111 -7.71 -12.48 14.85
N ALA A 112 -8.69 -13.10 14.19
CA ALA A 112 -8.52 -14.39 13.52
C ALA A 112 -7.55 -14.33 12.34
N LEU A 113 -7.56 -13.22 11.60
CA LEU A 113 -6.68 -12.95 10.45
C LEU A 113 -5.29 -12.43 10.85
N ARG A 114 -5.12 -12.04 12.11
CA ARG A 114 -3.91 -11.43 12.68
C ARG A 114 -3.51 -10.18 11.90
N VAL A 115 -4.44 -9.24 11.81
CA VAL A 115 -4.27 -7.92 11.20
C VAL A 115 -4.91 -6.86 12.10
N GLY A 116 -4.53 -5.60 11.92
CA GLY A 116 -5.22 -4.47 12.56
C GLY A 116 -6.71 -4.35 12.16
N LEU A 117 -7.52 -3.72 13.01
CA LEU A 117 -8.95 -3.53 12.74
C LEU A 117 -9.18 -2.66 11.50
N GLU A 118 -8.34 -1.66 11.30
CA GLU A 118 -8.29 -0.76 10.15
C GLU A 118 -8.13 -1.50 8.81
N MET A 119 -7.61 -2.72 8.83
CA MET A 119 -7.41 -3.52 7.62
C MET A 119 -8.68 -4.26 7.16
N VAL A 120 -9.69 -4.38 8.03
CA VAL A 120 -10.95 -5.08 7.73
C VAL A 120 -12.18 -4.20 7.90
N ALA A 121 -12.05 -3.08 8.62
CA ALA A 121 -13.10 -2.08 8.70
C ALA A 121 -13.21 -1.31 7.38
N PRO A 122 -14.42 -1.02 6.90
CA PRO A 122 -14.58 -0.08 5.80
C PRO A 122 -14.02 1.28 6.21
N ALA A 123 -13.42 1.99 5.24
CA ALA A 123 -12.99 3.37 5.44
C ALA A 123 -14.19 4.23 5.90
N PRO A 124 -13.97 5.20 6.82
CA PRO A 124 -15.01 6.11 7.27
C PRO A 124 -15.62 6.94 6.15
#